data_AF-A0A7W1YV29-F1
#
_entry.id   AF-A0A7W1YV29-F1
#
_cell.length_a   1.000
_cell.length_b   1.000
_cell.length_c   1.000
_cell.angle_alpha   90.00
_cell.angle_beta   90.00
_cell.angle_gamma   90.00
#
_symmetry.space_group_name_H-M   'P 1'
#
loop_
_entity.id
_entity.type
_entity.pdbx_description
1 polymer ?
#
loop_
_entity_poly.entity_id
_entity_poly.type
_entity_poly.pdbx_seq_one_letter_code
_entity_poly.pdbx_strand_id
1 'polypeptide(L)'
;MESKKMVKILETNEREFKQYLLETLSASLKDSPLKSKESQLDELKKGIDVLYQKFQEDVQEGLLFFYETIKEEELKQLDAIMRKYALTFRSKVLHEKVKGDVELTNDDFRFLANIAKRKFADRHFVEANAMFRFITDLNPFYSPAWIGIALCFQEQGEMENADKIYEMAMPLCSDSPLFCLCAANHFLSRNRKDLAKEICQTALQEMELYHQKDSSEYREISELLKKL
;
A
#
# COMPACT_ATOMS: atom_id res chain seq x y z
N MET A 1 -2.88 -4.90 -26.86
CA MET A 1 -4.18 -4.26 -27.19
C MET A 1 -5.18 -4.39 -26.05
N GLU A 2 -5.16 -5.49 -25.29
CA GLU A 2 -6.02 -5.69 -24.10
C GLU A 2 -5.54 -4.90 -22.87
N SER A 3 -4.23 -4.77 -22.65
CA SER A 3 -3.65 -3.92 -21.59
C SER A 3 -4.15 -2.46 -21.67
N LYS A 4 -4.08 -1.83 -22.85
CA LYS A 4 -4.59 -0.46 -23.08
C LYS A 4 -6.10 -0.32 -22.83
N LYS A 5 -6.89 -1.38 -23.05
CA LYS A 5 -8.34 -1.38 -22.77
C LYS A 5 -8.61 -1.49 -21.27
N MET A 6 -7.85 -2.31 -20.54
CA MET A 6 -7.97 -2.44 -19.10
C MET A 6 -7.53 -1.17 -18.37
N VAL A 7 -6.40 -0.57 -18.77
CA VAL A 7 -5.95 0.73 -18.25
C VAL A 7 -7.06 1.78 -18.40
N LYS A 8 -7.71 1.87 -19.57
CA LYS A 8 -8.81 2.81 -19.82
C LYS A 8 -10.06 2.57 -18.96
N ILE A 9 -10.35 1.31 -18.63
CA ILE A 9 -11.48 0.97 -17.74
C ILE A 9 -11.19 1.43 -16.31
N LEU A 10 -9.94 1.25 -15.86
CA LEU A 10 -9.51 1.67 -14.52
C LEU A 10 -9.44 3.20 -14.41
N GLU A 11 -8.94 3.90 -15.43
CA GLU A 11 -8.98 5.36 -15.54
C GLU A 11 -10.41 5.93 -15.42
N THR A 12 -11.40 5.22 -15.98
CA THR A 12 -12.81 5.67 -15.94
C THR A 12 -13.39 5.51 -14.54
N ASN A 13 -13.16 4.35 -13.92
CA ASN A 13 -13.56 4.05 -12.55
C ASN A 13 -12.93 5.05 -11.56
N GLU A 14 -11.65 5.40 -11.74
CA GLU A 14 -10.96 6.39 -10.91
C GLU A 14 -11.61 7.78 -10.99
N ARG A 15 -12.06 8.25 -12.16
CA ARG A 15 -12.70 9.59 -12.29
C ARG A 15 -13.97 9.67 -11.45
N GLU A 16 -14.71 8.58 -11.41
CA GLU A 16 -15.93 8.46 -10.62
C GLU A 16 -15.60 8.42 -9.12
N PHE A 17 -14.46 7.83 -8.70
CA PHE A 17 -13.97 7.90 -7.31
C PHE A 17 -13.72 9.33 -6.84
N LYS A 18 -13.03 10.12 -7.67
CA LYS A 18 -12.68 11.50 -7.35
C LYS A 18 -13.91 12.32 -7.04
N GLN A 19 -14.92 12.16 -7.90
CA GLN A 19 -16.18 12.85 -7.79
C GLN A 19 -16.90 12.46 -6.48
N TYR A 20 -16.92 11.17 -6.16
CA TYR A 20 -17.48 10.66 -4.91
C TYR A 20 -16.78 11.20 -3.65
N LEU A 21 -15.43 11.20 -3.63
CA LEU A 21 -14.65 11.75 -2.50
C LEU A 21 -14.91 13.24 -2.32
N LEU A 22 -14.93 14.00 -3.41
CA LEU A 22 -15.24 15.42 -3.40
C LEU A 22 -16.64 15.68 -2.81
N GLU A 23 -17.64 14.92 -3.23
CA GLU A 23 -19.02 15.05 -2.74
C GLU A 23 -19.12 14.70 -1.24
N THR A 24 -18.49 13.61 -0.83
CA THR A 24 -18.54 13.10 0.56
C THR A 24 -17.82 14.04 1.54
N LEU A 25 -16.63 14.52 1.19
CA LEU A 25 -15.86 15.42 2.06
C LEU A 25 -16.42 16.84 2.04
N SER A 26 -17.02 17.29 0.93
CA SER A 26 -17.78 18.55 0.91
C SER A 26 -19.00 18.51 1.84
N ALA A 27 -19.63 17.34 1.99
CA ALA A 27 -20.78 17.16 2.88
C ALA A 27 -20.40 17.18 4.38
N SER A 28 -19.16 16.81 4.75
CA SER A 28 -18.69 16.73 6.13
C SER A 28 -18.13 18.04 6.71
N LEU A 29 -17.79 19.02 5.87
CA LEU A 29 -17.25 20.35 6.25
C LEU A 29 -18.25 21.29 6.98
N LYS A 30 -19.38 20.79 7.50
CA LYS A 30 -20.50 21.66 7.91
C LYS A 30 -20.21 22.62 9.08
N ASP A 31 -19.18 22.40 9.90
CA ASP A 31 -19.06 23.06 11.22
C ASP A 31 -17.66 23.63 11.59
N SER A 32 -16.78 23.99 10.64
CA SER A 32 -15.45 24.55 10.99
C SER A 32 -15.41 26.09 11.08
N PRO A 33 -15.07 26.70 12.25
CA PRO A 33 -15.29 28.13 12.52
C PRO A 33 -14.15 29.09 12.07
N LEU A 34 -13.13 28.65 11.32
CA LEU A 34 -11.89 29.43 11.16
C LEU A 34 -11.53 29.91 9.73
N LYS A 35 -12.34 29.62 8.70
CA LYS A 35 -12.23 30.17 7.33
C LYS A 35 -13.62 30.20 6.67
N SER A 36 -13.85 31.02 5.63
CA SER A 36 -15.12 30.95 4.88
C SER A 36 -15.29 29.55 4.29
N LYS A 37 -16.53 29.02 4.24
CA LYS A 37 -16.81 27.68 3.69
C LYS A 37 -16.23 27.50 2.29
N GLU A 38 -16.25 28.54 1.46
CA GLU A 38 -15.66 28.54 0.12
C GLU A 38 -14.13 28.40 0.13
N SER A 39 -13.44 29.08 1.04
CA SER A 39 -11.98 28.99 1.15
C SER A 39 -11.52 27.63 1.69
N GLN A 40 -12.26 27.05 2.64
CA GLN A 40 -12.00 25.68 3.13
C GLN A 40 -12.26 24.66 2.03
N LEU A 41 -13.32 24.85 1.25
CA LEU A 41 -13.68 23.98 0.15
C LEU A 41 -12.65 24.04 -0.98
N ASP A 42 -12.10 25.22 -1.29
CA ASP A 42 -11.09 25.39 -2.34
C ASP A 42 -9.74 24.76 -1.95
N GLU A 43 -9.30 24.93 -0.69
CA GLU A 43 -8.10 24.25 -0.17
C GLU A 43 -8.28 22.72 -0.11
N LEU A 44 -9.45 22.26 0.33
CA LEU A 44 -9.77 20.83 0.35
C LEU A 44 -9.80 20.25 -1.07
N LYS A 45 -10.43 20.95 -2.03
CA LYS A 45 -10.44 20.56 -3.44
C LYS A 45 -9.03 20.43 -4.00
N LYS A 46 -8.18 21.42 -3.76
CA LYS A 46 -6.76 21.40 -4.17
C LYS A 46 -6.01 20.22 -3.54
N GLY A 47 -6.23 19.97 -2.25
CA GLY A 47 -5.62 18.82 -1.55
C GLY A 47 -6.08 17.48 -2.14
N ILE A 48 -7.39 17.31 -2.36
CA ILE A 48 -7.97 16.10 -2.98
C ILE A 48 -7.47 15.96 -4.42
N ASP A 49 -7.40 17.04 -5.19
CA ASP A 49 -6.93 17.01 -6.58
C ASP A 49 -5.48 16.53 -6.67
N VAL A 50 -4.59 17.03 -5.80
CA VAL A 50 -3.19 16.61 -5.74
C VAL A 50 -3.06 15.14 -5.30
N LEU A 51 -3.78 14.74 -4.25
CA LEU A 51 -3.77 13.36 -3.76
C LEU A 51 -4.32 12.39 -4.81
N TYR A 52 -5.38 12.79 -5.50
CA TYR A 52 -6.00 12.02 -6.55
C TYR A 52 -5.08 11.90 -7.77
N GLN A 53 -4.48 13.00 -8.22
CA GLN A 53 -3.55 12.97 -9.35
C GLN A 53 -2.38 12.03 -9.05
N LYS A 54 -1.81 12.13 -7.84
CA LYS A 54 -0.73 11.24 -7.41
C LYS A 54 -1.19 9.77 -7.41
N PHE A 55 -2.36 9.49 -6.84
CA PHE A 55 -2.95 8.15 -6.87
C PHE A 55 -3.14 7.63 -8.31
N GLN A 56 -3.61 8.46 -9.24
CA GLN A 56 -3.74 8.05 -10.64
C GLN A 56 -2.39 7.73 -11.29
N GLU A 57 -1.37 8.56 -11.06
CA GLU A 57 -0.01 8.33 -11.57
C GLU A 57 0.51 6.98 -11.04
N ASP A 58 0.35 6.72 -9.74
CA ASP A 58 0.83 5.51 -9.08
C ASP A 58 0.11 4.25 -9.56
N VAL A 59 -1.22 4.32 -9.71
CA VAL A 59 -2.02 3.20 -10.18
C VAL A 59 -1.72 2.89 -11.64
N GLN A 60 -1.60 3.92 -12.49
CA GLN A 60 -1.30 3.74 -13.91
C GLN A 60 0.12 3.20 -14.13
N GLU A 61 1.12 3.78 -13.47
CA GLU A 61 2.51 3.35 -13.61
C GLU A 61 2.70 1.93 -13.07
N GLY A 62 2.21 1.64 -11.87
CA GLY A 62 2.31 0.31 -11.29
C GLY A 62 1.66 -0.75 -12.19
N LEU A 63 0.46 -0.47 -12.70
CA LEU A 63 -0.25 -1.38 -13.60
C LEU A 63 0.49 -1.59 -14.93
N LEU A 64 1.06 -0.54 -15.51
CA LEU A 64 1.86 -0.64 -16.72
C LEU A 64 3.04 -1.59 -16.49
N PHE A 65 3.77 -1.41 -15.38
CA PHE A 65 4.90 -2.28 -15.04
C PHE A 65 4.48 -3.72 -14.77
N PHE A 66 3.29 -3.97 -14.20
CA PHE A 66 2.74 -5.34 -14.11
C PHE A 66 2.61 -5.99 -15.49
N TYR A 67 2.00 -5.30 -16.46
CA TYR A 67 1.82 -5.85 -17.81
C TYR A 67 3.13 -5.99 -18.59
N GLU A 68 4.15 -5.19 -18.29
CA GLU A 68 5.48 -5.32 -18.91
C GLU A 68 6.33 -6.44 -18.29
N THR A 69 6.10 -6.75 -17.00
CA THR A 69 6.90 -7.74 -16.24
C THR A 69 6.29 -9.14 -16.29
N ILE A 70 4.99 -9.24 -16.54
CA ILE A 70 4.27 -10.51 -16.40
C ILE A 70 4.66 -11.51 -17.48
N LYS A 71 4.75 -12.78 -17.10
CA LYS A 71 4.95 -13.87 -18.05
C LYS A 71 3.63 -14.22 -18.74
N GLU A 72 3.71 -14.80 -19.94
CA GLU A 72 2.52 -15.13 -20.73
C GLU A 72 1.57 -16.08 -19.98
N GLU A 73 2.12 -17.07 -19.27
CA GLU A 73 1.36 -18.03 -18.46
C GLU A 73 0.67 -17.40 -17.23
N GLU A 74 1.15 -16.24 -16.77
CA GLU A 74 0.65 -15.52 -15.61
C GLU A 74 -0.42 -14.47 -15.99
N LEU A 75 -0.47 -14.06 -17.27
CA LEU A 75 -1.33 -12.98 -17.76
C LEU A 75 -2.81 -13.19 -17.42
N LYS A 76 -3.29 -14.43 -17.55
CA LYS A 76 -4.68 -14.79 -17.22
C LYS A 76 -5.02 -14.50 -15.75
N GLN A 77 -4.06 -14.73 -14.84
CA GLN A 77 -4.26 -14.49 -13.42
C GLN A 77 -4.27 -12.99 -13.12
N LEU A 78 -3.36 -12.21 -13.73
CA LEU A 78 -3.38 -10.76 -13.60
C LEU A 78 -4.68 -10.15 -14.12
N ASP A 79 -5.16 -10.58 -15.29
CA ASP A 79 -6.43 -10.09 -15.82
C ASP A 79 -7.62 -10.45 -14.92
N ALA A 80 -7.60 -11.62 -14.30
CA ALA A 80 -8.62 -12.00 -13.31
C ALA A 80 -8.58 -11.08 -12.09
N ILE A 81 -7.39 -10.77 -11.58
CA ILE A 81 -7.18 -9.82 -10.46
C ILE A 81 -7.67 -8.43 -10.84
N MET A 82 -7.31 -7.93 -12.02
CA MET A 82 -7.74 -6.59 -12.47
C MET A 82 -9.26 -6.52 -12.68
N ARG A 83 -9.90 -7.62 -13.10
CA ARG A 83 -11.37 -7.69 -13.17
C ARG A 83 -12.00 -7.67 -11.77
N LYS A 84 -11.47 -8.43 -10.81
CA LYS A 84 -11.93 -8.41 -9.41
C LYS A 84 -11.80 -7.01 -8.81
N TYR A 85 -10.68 -6.33 -9.06
CA TYR A 85 -10.47 -4.96 -8.64
C TYR A 85 -11.53 -4.02 -9.22
N ALA A 86 -11.73 -4.03 -10.54
CA ALA A 86 -12.73 -3.19 -11.19
C ALA A 86 -14.16 -3.43 -10.65
N LEU A 87 -14.51 -4.68 -10.35
CA LEU A 87 -15.81 -5.03 -9.77
C LEU A 87 -15.93 -4.64 -8.29
N THR A 88 -14.87 -4.84 -7.49
CA THR A 88 -14.81 -4.41 -6.09
C THR A 88 -14.96 -2.90 -6.00
N PHE A 89 -14.26 -2.18 -6.86
CA PHE A 89 -14.35 -0.72 -6.95
C PHE A 89 -15.80 -0.29 -7.24
N ARG A 90 -16.42 -0.82 -8.30
CA ARG A 90 -17.83 -0.50 -8.63
C ARG A 90 -18.79 -0.81 -7.49
N SER A 91 -18.59 -1.94 -6.81
CA SER A 91 -19.42 -2.37 -5.69
C SER A 91 -19.28 -1.48 -4.45
N LYS A 92 -18.04 -1.29 -3.98
CA LYS A 92 -17.75 -0.66 -2.69
C LYS A 92 -17.68 0.86 -2.77
N VAL A 93 -17.23 1.40 -3.90
CA VAL A 93 -17.01 2.84 -4.10
C VAL A 93 -18.20 3.47 -4.81
N LEU A 94 -18.66 2.86 -5.91
CA LEU A 94 -19.77 3.42 -6.70
C LEU A 94 -21.14 2.90 -6.26
N HIS A 95 -21.19 2.00 -5.26
CA HIS A 95 -22.42 1.37 -4.77
C HIS A 95 -23.24 0.67 -5.86
N GLU A 96 -22.59 0.23 -6.93
CA GLU A 96 -23.24 -0.50 -8.02
C GLU A 96 -23.50 -1.95 -7.64
N LYS A 97 -24.67 -2.46 -8.02
CA LYS A 97 -25.01 -3.87 -7.82
C LYS A 97 -24.23 -4.75 -8.79
N VAL A 98 -23.14 -5.35 -8.31
CA VAL A 98 -22.40 -6.41 -9.01
C VAL A 98 -22.89 -7.80 -8.59
N LYS A 99 -22.74 -8.80 -9.46
CA LYS A 99 -23.08 -10.21 -9.16
C LYS A 99 -21.82 -10.97 -8.73
N GLY A 100 -21.94 -11.72 -7.62
CA GLY A 100 -20.90 -12.64 -7.11
C GLY A 100 -19.94 -12.01 -6.10
N ASP A 101 -19.17 -12.87 -5.41
CA ASP A 101 -18.07 -12.43 -4.54
C ASP A 101 -16.89 -11.99 -5.42
N VAL A 102 -16.55 -10.70 -5.34
CA VAL A 102 -15.59 -10.04 -6.23
C VAL A 102 -14.36 -9.53 -5.50
N GLU A 103 -14.21 -9.86 -4.21
CA GLU A 103 -13.15 -9.34 -3.37
C GLU A 103 -11.77 -9.90 -3.77
N LEU A 104 -10.77 -9.02 -3.70
CA LEU A 104 -9.37 -9.41 -3.81
C LEU A 104 -8.95 -10.19 -2.57
N THR A 105 -8.25 -11.30 -2.79
CA THR A 105 -7.79 -12.18 -1.71
C THR A 105 -6.32 -11.93 -1.38
N ASN A 106 -5.87 -12.44 -0.23
CA ASN A 106 -4.44 -12.45 0.11
C ASN A 106 -3.58 -13.18 -0.93
N ASP A 107 -4.13 -14.17 -1.63
CA ASP A 107 -3.45 -14.84 -2.74
C ASP A 107 -3.30 -13.94 -3.97
N ASP A 108 -4.30 -13.12 -4.27
CA ASP A 108 -4.21 -12.12 -5.34
C ASP A 108 -3.08 -11.11 -5.02
N PHE A 109 -3.01 -10.60 -3.79
CA PHE A 109 -1.94 -9.68 -3.37
C PHE A 109 -0.56 -10.35 -3.35
N ARG A 110 -0.48 -11.60 -2.89
CA ARG A 110 0.76 -12.38 -2.93
C ARG A 110 1.26 -12.59 -4.35
N PHE A 111 0.35 -12.86 -5.28
CA PHE A 111 0.69 -12.98 -6.69
C PHE A 111 1.27 -11.67 -7.24
N LEU A 112 0.61 -10.53 -7.02
CA LEU A 112 1.13 -9.22 -7.44
C LEU A 112 2.50 -8.92 -6.81
N ALA A 113 2.64 -9.15 -5.50
CA ALA A 113 3.89 -8.91 -4.79
C ALA A 113 5.04 -9.77 -5.33
N ASN A 114 4.76 -11.00 -5.76
CA ASN A 114 5.79 -11.86 -6.37
C ASN A 114 6.28 -11.30 -7.71
N ILE A 115 5.41 -10.71 -8.52
CA ILE A 115 5.82 -10.05 -9.77
C ILE A 115 6.70 -8.82 -9.45
N ALA A 116 6.27 -7.97 -8.52
CA ALA A 116 7.04 -6.80 -8.09
C ALA A 116 8.42 -7.18 -7.53
N LYS A 117 8.49 -8.26 -6.74
CA LYS A 117 9.76 -8.82 -6.23
C LYS A 117 10.73 -9.25 -7.33
N ARG A 118 10.25 -9.67 -8.52
CA ARG A 118 11.13 -9.96 -9.66
C ARG A 118 11.81 -8.69 -10.15
N LYS A 119 11.07 -7.60 -10.32
CA LYS A 119 11.66 -6.29 -10.68
C LYS A 119 12.66 -5.81 -9.64
N PHE A 120 12.34 -5.97 -8.37
CA PHE A 120 13.27 -5.68 -7.28
C PHE A 120 14.56 -6.52 -7.38
N ALA A 121 14.44 -7.84 -7.60
CA ALA A 121 15.59 -8.74 -7.76
C ALA A 121 16.44 -8.39 -8.98
N ASP A 122 15.80 -7.90 -10.06
CA ASP A 122 16.47 -7.39 -11.26
C ASP A 122 17.06 -5.97 -11.06
N ARG A 123 16.99 -5.41 -9.85
CA ARG A 123 17.46 -4.06 -9.46
C ARG A 123 16.72 -2.90 -10.15
N HIS A 124 15.54 -3.17 -10.71
CA HIS A 124 14.62 -2.16 -11.24
C HIS A 124 13.78 -1.58 -10.09
N PHE A 125 14.43 -0.81 -9.21
CA PHE A 125 13.83 -0.39 -7.93
C PHE A 125 12.73 0.66 -8.10
N VAL A 126 12.78 1.51 -9.12
CA VAL A 126 11.74 2.51 -9.39
C VAL A 126 10.45 1.82 -9.82
N GLU A 127 10.56 0.87 -10.75
CA GLU A 127 9.45 0.09 -11.25
C GLU A 127 8.87 -0.82 -10.17
N ALA A 128 9.73 -1.50 -9.40
CA ALA A 128 9.29 -2.30 -8.26
C ALA A 128 8.54 -1.46 -7.22
N ASN A 129 9.02 -0.25 -6.92
CA ASN A 129 8.36 0.68 -6.02
C ASN A 129 6.95 1.03 -6.52
N ALA A 130 6.81 1.47 -7.78
CA ALA A 130 5.50 1.76 -8.37
C ALA A 130 4.55 0.55 -8.30
N MET A 131 5.05 -0.66 -8.55
CA MET A 131 4.25 -1.89 -8.44
C MET A 131 3.83 -2.20 -7.00
N PHE A 132 4.70 -1.99 -6.00
CA PHE A 132 4.33 -2.17 -4.60
C PHE A 132 3.35 -1.08 -4.13
N ARG A 133 3.48 0.15 -4.60
CA ARG A 133 2.55 1.25 -4.30
C ARG A 133 1.15 0.97 -4.83
N PHE A 134 1.07 0.44 -6.05
CA PHE A 134 -0.19 -0.09 -6.58
C PHE A 134 -0.81 -1.13 -5.64
N ILE A 135 -0.02 -2.05 -5.06
CA ILE A 135 -0.56 -3.04 -4.12
C ILE A 135 -1.06 -2.38 -2.82
N THR A 136 -0.34 -1.39 -2.27
CA THR A 136 -0.79 -0.68 -1.06
C THR A 136 -2.03 0.17 -1.30
N ASP A 137 -2.21 0.69 -2.52
CA ASP A 137 -3.41 1.41 -2.94
C ASP A 137 -4.62 0.47 -3.03
N LEU A 138 -4.40 -0.78 -3.45
CA LEU A 138 -5.43 -1.81 -3.44
C LEU A 138 -5.75 -2.35 -2.05
N ASN A 139 -4.72 -2.52 -1.21
CA ASN A 139 -4.85 -3.01 0.15
C ASN A 139 -3.77 -2.39 1.07
N PRO A 140 -4.14 -1.34 1.83
CA PRO A 140 -3.22 -0.68 2.76
C PRO A 140 -2.77 -1.57 3.93
N PHE A 141 -3.42 -2.70 4.19
CA PHE A 141 -3.05 -3.64 5.26
C PHE A 141 -2.14 -4.77 4.77
N TYR A 142 -1.79 -4.80 3.48
CA TYR A 142 -0.90 -5.82 2.94
C TYR A 142 0.57 -5.47 3.22
N SER A 143 1.02 -5.82 4.42
CA SER A 143 2.36 -5.47 4.94
C SER A 143 3.54 -5.81 4.00
N PRO A 144 3.56 -6.91 3.21
CA PRO A 144 4.68 -7.19 2.32
C PRO A 144 4.90 -6.14 1.24
N ALA A 145 3.86 -5.40 0.83
CA ALA A 145 4.02 -4.33 -0.15
C ALA A 145 4.68 -3.09 0.46
N TRP A 146 4.31 -2.70 1.69
CA TRP A 146 4.98 -1.61 2.41
C TRP A 146 6.46 -1.89 2.65
N ILE A 147 6.80 -3.12 3.04
CA ILE A 147 8.19 -3.57 3.15
C ILE A 147 8.89 -3.44 1.78
N GLY A 148 8.24 -3.88 0.70
CA GLY A 148 8.76 -3.75 -0.66
C GLY A 148 9.09 -2.30 -1.05
N ILE A 149 8.20 -1.34 -0.75
CA ILE A 149 8.44 0.09 -1.01
C ILE A 149 9.65 0.59 -0.21
N ALA A 150 9.69 0.30 1.09
CA ALA A 150 10.78 0.74 1.95
C ALA A 150 12.13 0.17 1.48
N LEU A 151 12.19 -1.11 1.14
CA LEU A 151 13.39 -1.75 0.59
C LEU A 151 13.81 -1.11 -0.74
N CYS A 152 12.88 -0.77 -1.63
CA CYS A 152 13.22 -0.06 -2.87
C CYS A 152 13.90 1.28 -2.60
N PHE A 153 13.45 2.04 -1.59
CA PHE A 153 14.10 3.29 -1.19
C PHE A 153 15.48 3.04 -0.56
N GLN A 154 15.62 2.02 0.29
CA GLN A 154 16.90 1.66 0.91
C GLN A 154 17.95 1.29 -0.14
N GLU A 155 17.59 0.48 -1.13
CA GLU A 155 18.49 0.09 -2.23
C GLU A 155 18.89 1.26 -3.14
N GLN A 156 18.03 2.28 -3.23
CA GLN A 156 18.34 3.54 -3.92
C GLN A 156 19.16 4.52 -3.07
N GLY A 157 19.44 4.18 -1.80
CA GLY A 157 20.13 5.05 -0.85
C GLY A 157 19.26 6.17 -0.26
N GLU A 158 17.96 6.17 -0.55
CA GLU A 158 17.00 7.17 -0.08
C GLU A 158 16.45 6.84 1.31
N MET A 159 17.34 6.82 2.30
CA MET A 159 17.02 6.35 3.65
C MET A 159 15.91 7.18 4.32
N GLU A 160 15.85 8.49 4.09
CA GLU A 160 14.81 9.36 4.64
C GLU A 160 13.42 9.06 4.06
N ASN A 161 13.35 8.57 2.82
CA ASN A 161 12.08 8.14 2.24
C ASN A 161 11.67 6.77 2.79
N ALA A 162 12.63 5.87 3.01
CA ALA A 162 12.36 4.60 3.70
C ALA A 162 11.84 4.83 5.14
N ASP A 163 12.45 5.77 5.89
CA ASP A 163 11.99 6.19 7.24
C ASP A 163 10.50 6.57 7.19
N LYS A 164 10.11 7.45 6.26
CA LYS A 164 8.70 7.88 6.10
C LYS A 164 7.76 6.73 5.78
N ILE A 165 8.19 5.78 4.93
CA ILE A 165 7.35 4.64 4.56
C ILE A 165 7.10 3.73 5.76
N TYR A 166 8.14 3.41 6.54
CA TYR A 166 7.95 2.63 7.76
C TYR A 166 7.06 3.37 8.78
N GLU A 167 7.25 4.67 8.97
CA GLU A 167 6.41 5.48 9.87
C GLU A 167 4.94 5.52 9.41
N MET A 168 4.69 5.67 8.10
CA MET A 168 3.35 5.68 7.52
C MET A 168 2.62 4.33 7.62
N ALA A 169 3.35 3.23 7.43
CA ALA A 169 2.78 1.88 7.42
C ALA A 169 2.62 1.28 8.82
N MET A 170 3.31 1.81 9.83
CA MET A 170 3.26 1.34 11.22
C MET A 170 1.83 1.14 11.76
N PRO A 171 0.91 2.13 11.69
CA PRO A 171 -0.45 1.96 12.20
C PRO A 171 -1.31 0.98 11.39
N LEU A 172 -0.86 0.58 10.19
CA LEU A 172 -1.59 -0.32 9.30
C LEU A 172 -1.08 -1.77 9.35
N CYS A 173 0.14 -1.98 9.82
CA CYS A 173 0.86 -3.24 9.68
C CYS A 173 1.60 -3.65 10.98
N SER A 174 1.27 -3.05 12.12
CA SER A 174 1.89 -3.37 13.42
C SER A 174 1.64 -4.82 13.85
N ASP A 175 0.55 -5.41 13.37
CA ASP A 175 0.17 -6.80 13.59
C ASP A 175 1.03 -7.80 12.80
N SER A 176 1.86 -7.32 11.87
CA SER A 176 2.72 -8.14 11.03
C SER A 176 4.13 -8.24 11.65
N PRO A 177 4.55 -9.41 12.19
CA PRO A 177 5.86 -9.56 12.81
C PRO A 177 7.01 -9.27 11.85
N LEU A 178 6.86 -9.66 10.58
CA LEU A 178 7.86 -9.39 9.54
C LEU A 178 8.02 -7.89 9.28
N PHE A 179 6.92 -7.13 9.23
CA PHE A 179 6.98 -5.68 9.08
C PHE A 179 7.71 -5.03 10.26
N CYS A 180 7.35 -5.41 11.48
CA CYS A 180 7.99 -4.91 12.70
C CYS A 180 9.50 -5.22 12.72
N LEU A 181 9.90 -6.42 12.30
CA LEU A 181 11.31 -6.80 12.20
C LEU A 181 12.05 -5.94 11.17
N CYS A 182 11.48 -5.74 9.98
CA CYS A 182 12.07 -4.89 8.94
C CYS A 182 12.21 -3.43 9.40
N ALA A 183 11.15 -2.86 9.98
CA ALA A 183 11.15 -1.49 10.49
C ALA A 183 12.15 -1.30 11.63
N ALA A 184 12.19 -2.20 12.61
CA ALA A 184 13.12 -2.12 13.73
C ALA A 184 14.59 -2.22 13.28
N ASN A 185 14.90 -3.14 12.36
CA ASN A 185 16.24 -3.23 11.78
C ASN A 185 16.62 -1.96 10.99
N HIS A 186 15.68 -1.39 10.24
CA HIS A 186 15.88 -0.12 9.54
C HIS A 186 16.25 0.98 10.53
N PHE A 187 15.42 1.23 11.56
CA PHE A 187 15.67 2.29 12.53
C PHE A 187 16.93 2.05 13.38
N LEU A 188 17.27 0.79 13.67
CA LEU A 188 18.54 0.45 14.29
C LEU A 188 19.73 0.86 13.41
N SER A 189 19.69 0.57 12.11
CA SER A 189 20.73 0.99 11.16
C SER A 189 20.85 2.52 11.05
N ARG A 190 19.77 3.24 11.35
CA ARG A 190 19.71 4.71 11.43
C ARG A 190 20.10 5.26 12.80
N ASN A 191 20.62 4.42 13.71
CA ASN A 191 20.97 4.76 15.09
C ASN A 191 19.78 5.31 15.93
N ARG A 192 18.53 5.03 15.52
CA ARG A 192 17.29 5.35 16.26
C ARG A 192 16.90 4.15 17.13
N LYS A 193 17.78 3.80 18.09
CA LYS A 193 17.65 2.60 18.92
C LYS A 193 16.38 2.60 19.78
N ASP A 194 16.00 3.74 20.33
CA ASP A 194 14.82 3.86 21.18
C ASP A 194 13.55 3.49 20.41
N LEU A 195 13.42 3.95 19.17
CA LEU A 195 12.27 3.63 18.32
C LEU A 195 12.28 2.14 17.91
N ALA A 196 13.45 1.60 17.53
CA ALA A 196 13.57 0.17 17.22
C ALA A 196 13.15 -0.70 18.42
N LYS A 197 13.52 -0.27 19.64
CA LYS A 197 13.18 -0.96 20.88
C LYS A 197 11.67 -0.94 21.14
N GLU A 198 11.05 0.23 20.99
CA GLU A 198 9.61 0.40 21.14
C GLU A 198 8.84 -0.50 20.16
N ILE A 199 9.23 -0.52 18.88
CA ILE A 199 8.61 -1.38 17.86
C ILE A 199 8.71 -2.86 18.26
N CYS A 200 9.89 -3.33 18.65
CA CYS A 200 10.08 -4.72 19.08
C CYS A 200 9.25 -5.06 20.32
N GLN A 201 9.17 -4.15 21.31
CA GLN A 201 8.40 -4.37 22.52
C GLN A 201 6.90 -4.49 22.24
N THR A 202 6.36 -3.56 21.43
CA THR A 202 4.95 -3.57 21.02
C THR A 202 4.62 -4.83 20.23
N ALA A 203 5.46 -5.18 19.24
CA ALA A 203 5.26 -6.39 18.43
C ALA A 203 5.25 -7.66 19.28
N LEU A 204 6.18 -7.80 20.24
CA LEU A 204 6.19 -8.96 21.14
C LEU A 204 4.93 -8.99 22.01
N GLN A 205 4.51 -7.86 22.59
CA GLN A 205 3.29 -7.81 23.41
C GLN A 205 2.05 -8.25 22.63
N GLU A 206 1.88 -7.81 21.38
CA GLU A 206 0.78 -8.25 20.53
C GLU A 206 0.88 -9.75 20.21
N MET A 207 2.07 -10.25 19.86
CA MET A 207 2.27 -11.67 19.60
C MET A 207 2.00 -12.54 20.84
N GLU A 208 2.33 -12.05 22.04
CA GLU A 208 2.00 -12.72 23.29
C GLU A 208 0.49 -12.78 23.53
N LEU A 209 -0.21 -11.68 23.26
CA LEU A 209 -1.67 -11.58 23.36
C LEU A 209 -2.37 -12.59 22.43
N TYR A 210 -1.84 -12.80 21.24
CA TYR A 210 -2.36 -13.75 20.25
C TYR A 210 -1.71 -15.15 20.32
N HIS A 211 -1.01 -15.49 21.42
CA HIS A 211 -0.40 -16.80 21.67
C HIS A 211 0.63 -17.28 20.61
N GLN A 212 1.35 -16.36 19.98
CA GLN A 212 2.36 -16.65 18.95
C GLN A 212 3.80 -16.79 19.48
N LYS A 213 3.98 -17.07 20.77
CA LYS A 213 5.29 -17.07 21.46
C LYS A 213 6.31 -18.09 20.90
N ASP A 214 5.83 -19.16 20.27
CA ASP A 214 6.69 -20.22 19.74
C ASP A 214 7.14 -19.99 18.29
N SER A 215 6.64 -18.94 17.63
CA SER A 215 6.97 -18.61 16.24
C SER A 215 8.45 -18.25 16.05
N SER A 216 8.97 -18.45 14.84
CA SER A 216 10.31 -18.01 14.45
C SER A 216 10.48 -16.51 14.63
N GLU A 217 9.46 -15.76 14.22
CA GLU A 217 9.41 -14.31 14.21
C GLU A 217 9.46 -13.76 15.65
N TYR A 218 8.78 -14.40 16.60
CA TYR A 218 8.87 -14.03 18.01
C TYR A 218 10.31 -14.15 18.53
N ARG A 219 11.02 -15.23 18.16
CA ARG A 219 12.42 -15.43 18.54
C ARG A 219 13.32 -14.37 17.91
N GLU A 220 13.15 -14.09 16.62
CA GLU A 220 13.94 -13.08 15.91
C GLU A 220 13.74 -11.68 16.49
N ILE A 221 12.50 -11.27 16.76
CA ILE A 221 12.19 -9.98 17.38
C ILE A 221 12.75 -9.92 18.82
N SER A 222 12.64 -11.01 19.58
CA SER A 222 13.21 -11.10 20.94
C SER A 222 14.74 -11.00 20.93
N GLU A 223 15.40 -11.63 19.97
CA GLU A 223 16.85 -11.55 19.81
C GLU A 223 17.30 -10.17 19.37
N LEU A 224 16.56 -9.51 18.47
CA LEU A 224 16.83 -8.13 18.10
C LEU A 224 16.69 -7.20 19.30
N LEU A 225 15.61 -7.34 20.08
CA LEU A 225 15.38 -6.53 21.28
C LEU A 225 16.51 -6.64 22.31
N LYS A 226 17.15 -7.80 22.46
CA LYS A 226 18.31 -7.99 23.36
C LYS A 226 19.56 -7.24 22.90
N LYS A 227 19.67 -6.88 21.62
CA LYS A 227 20.81 -6.16 21.04
C LYS A 227 20.65 -4.63 21.09
N LEU A 228 19.46 -4.15 21.42
CA LEU A 228 19.08 -2.73 21.48
C LEU A 228 19.28 -2.14 22.88
#